data_AF-A0A8I1RVJ4-F1
#
_entry.id   AF-A0A8I1RVJ4-F1
#
_cell.length_a   1.000
_cell.length_b   1.000
_cell.length_c   1.000
_cell.angle_alpha   90.00
_cell.angle_beta   90.00
_cell.angle_gamma   90.00
#
_symmetry.space_group_name_H-M   'P 1'
#
loop_
_entity.id
_entity.type
_entity.pdbx_description
1 polymer ?
#
loop_
_entity_poly.entity_id
_entity_poly.type
_entity_poly.pdbx_seq_one_letter_code
_entity_poly.pdbx_strand_id
1 'polypeptide(L)' 'MRRPTKTSWTEEDLDRLKAHVESGGSAARAAVIFKRSILSVKQAARRAGCPFPHDHALRRKLRNLTS' A
#
# COMPACT_ATOMS: atom_id res chain seq x y z
N MET A 1 14.27 23.04 15.08
CA MET A 1 14.62 21.64 14.76
C MET A 1 13.79 21.17 13.57
N ARG A 2 14.39 20.91 12.40
CA ARG A 2 13.71 20.23 11.29
C ARG A 2 13.47 18.77 11.74
N ARG A 3 12.22 18.34 11.90
CA ARG A 3 11.91 16.91 12.07
C ARG A 3 12.58 16.17 10.91
N PRO A 4 13.38 15.11 11.14
CA PRO A 4 13.88 14.29 10.05
C PRO A 4 12.66 13.70 9.37
N THR A 5 12.30 14.25 8.22
CA THR A 5 11.22 13.72 7.42
C THR A 5 11.72 12.36 6.94
N LYS A 6 11.14 11.28 7.47
CA LYS A 6 11.20 9.93 6.88
C LYS A 6 10.59 10.01 5.49
N THR A 7 11.24 10.69 4.55
CA THR A 7 10.62 11.15 3.30
C THR A 7 10.82 10.14 2.20
N SER A 8 12.02 9.57 2.12
CA SER A 8 12.39 8.67 1.05
C SER A 8 11.82 7.28 1.31
N TRP A 9 11.16 6.73 0.30
CA TRP A 9 10.89 5.30 0.22
C TRP A 9 12.19 4.65 -0.26
N THR A 10 12.76 3.73 0.52
CA THR A 10 13.92 2.95 0.06
C THR A 10 13.46 1.91 -0.95
N GLU A 11 14.39 1.35 -1.71
CA GLU A 11 14.08 0.25 -2.62
C GLU A 11 13.55 -0.97 -1.87
N GLU A 12 14.07 -1.28 -0.68
CA GLU A 12 13.52 -2.38 0.13
C GLU A 12 12.11 -2.11 0.63
N ASP A 13 11.80 -0.85 0.99
CA ASP A 13 10.44 -0.48 1.39
C ASP A 13 9.45 -0.62 0.22
N LEU A 14 9.88 -0.27 -1.00
CA LEU A 14 9.07 -0.43 -2.21
C LEU A 14 8.88 -1.90 -2.55
N ASP A 15 9.92 -2.73 -2.42
CA ASP A 15 9.84 -4.17 -2.68
C ASP A 15 8.86 -4.85 -1.71
N ARG A 16 8.98 -4.55 -0.41
CA ARG A 16 8.01 -4.99 0.60
C ARG A 16 6.59 -4.50 0.33
N LEU A 17 6.46 -3.27 -0.18
CA LEU A 17 5.15 -2.70 -0.54
C LEU A 17 4.53 -3.46 -1.72
N LYS A 18 5.32 -3.82 -2.73
CA LYS A 18 4.87 -4.65 -3.87
C LYS A 18 4.42 -6.02 -3.41
N ALA A 19 5.25 -6.73 -2.63
CA ALA A 19 4.90 -8.04 -2.07
C ALA A 19 3.60 -7.99 -1.23
N HIS A 20 3.40 -6.89 -0.47
CA HIS A 20 2.15 -6.68 0.28
C HIS A 20 0.94 -6.44 -0.63
N VAL A 21 1.10 -5.74 -1.74
CA VAL A 21 0.02 -5.54 -2.73
C VAL A 21 -0.32 -6.85 -3.46
N GLU A 22 0.69 -7.61 -3.88
CA GLU A 22 0.53 -8.88 -4.59
C GLU A 22 -0.12 -9.97 -3.72
N SER A 23 0.17 -9.98 -2.41
CA SER A 23 -0.53 -10.84 -1.44
C SER A 23 -1.98 -10.41 -1.15
N GLY A 24 -2.47 -9.34 -1.80
CA GLY A 24 -3.83 -8.84 -1.61
C GLY A 24 -4.00 -7.98 -0.36
N GLY A 25 -2.89 -7.48 0.21
CA GLY A 25 -2.89 -6.63 1.38
C GLY A 25 -3.54 -5.27 1.12
N SER A 26 -4.26 -4.75 2.12
CA SER A 26 -4.92 -3.44 2.03
C SER A 26 -3.94 -2.29 2.28
N ALA A 27 -4.25 -1.12 1.70
CA ALA A 27 -3.47 0.11 1.91
C ALA A 27 -3.46 0.55 3.39
N ALA A 28 -4.53 0.25 4.13
CA ALA A 28 -4.60 0.50 5.57
C ALA A 28 -3.59 -0.35 6.35
N ARG A 29 -3.45 -1.64 6.00
CA ARG A 29 -2.49 -2.53 6.65
C ARG A 29 -1.05 -2.15 6.31
N ALA A 30 -0.78 -1.75 5.07
CA ALA A 30 0.51 -1.20 4.67
C ALA A 30 0.85 0.10 5.43
N ALA A 31 -0.12 1.01 5.62
CA ALA A 31 0.08 2.23 6.41
C ALA A 31 0.55 1.95 7.84
N VAL A 32 0.02 0.90 8.48
CA VAL A 32 0.45 0.46 9.80
C VAL A 32 1.87 -0.11 9.78
N ILE A 33 2.17 -0.99 8.82
CA ILE A 33 3.49 -1.65 8.67
C ILE A 33 4.59 -0.61 8.44
N PHE A 34 4.39 0.27 7.46
CA PHE A 34 5.37 1.29 7.08
C PHE A 34 5.30 2.54 7.98
N LYS A 35 4.37 2.58 8.95
CA LYS A 35 4.12 3.72 9.84
C LYS A 35 3.98 5.04 9.08
N ARG A 36 3.28 5.01 7.94
CA ARG A 36 3.09 6.12 7.00
C ARG A 36 1.61 6.34 6.75
N SER A 37 1.24 7.52 6.25
CA SER A 37 -0.15 7.78 5.88
C SER A 37 -0.59 6.90 4.71
N ILE A 38 -1.87 6.51 4.72
CA ILE A 38 -2.48 5.73 3.63
C ILE A 38 -2.29 6.42 2.27
N LEU A 39 -2.35 7.76 2.25
CA LEU A 39 -2.10 8.57 1.06
C LEU A 39 -0.67 8.41 0.55
N SER A 40 0.33 8.48 1.42
CA SER A 40 1.73 8.29 1.04
C SER A 40 1.99 6.89 0.49
N VAL A 41 1.41 5.87 1.14
CA VAL A 41 1.46 4.47 0.72
C VAL A 41 0.83 4.26 -0.66
N LYS A 42 -0.37 4.83 -0.90
CA LYS A 42 -1.03 4.76 -2.22
C LYS A 42 -0.21 5.46 -3.31
N GLN A 43 0.39 6.62 -3.01
CA GLN A 43 1.25 7.30 -3.97
C GLN A 43 2.53 6.52 -4.26
N ALA A 44 3.17 5.93 -3.25
CA ALA A 44 4.35 5.11 -3.42
C ALA A 44 4.06 3.85 -4.26
N ALA A 45 2.96 3.16 -3.95
CA ALA A 45 2.49 1.99 -4.70
C ALA A 45 2.22 2.33 -6.17
N ARG A 46 1.60 3.50 -6.43
CA ARG A 46 1.39 4.00 -7.81
C ARG A 46 2.70 4.29 -8.53
N ARG A 47 3.66 4.95 -7.86
CA ARG A 47 5.00 5.22 -8.42
C ARG A 47 5.80 3.94 -8.69
N ALA A 48 5.60 2.93 -7.85
CA ALA A 48 6.24 1.62 -7.98
C ALA A 48 5.59 0.70 -9.04
N GLY A 49 4.50 1.14 -9.68
CA GLY A 49 3.79 0.38 -10.71
C GLY A 49 2.78 -0.65 -10.17
N CYS A 50 2.58 -0.73 -8.85
CA CYS A 50 1.70 -1.70 -8.20
C CYS A 50 0.61 -0.97 -7.40
N PRO A 51 -0.35 -0.28 -8.05
CA PRO A 51 -1.39 0.44 -7.33
C PRO A 51 -2.26 -0.54 -6.52
N PHE A 52 -2.61 -0.14 -5.30
CA PHE A 52 -3.57 -0.91 -4.50
C PHE A 52 -4.89 -1.07 -5.26
N PRO A 53 -5.47 -2.27 -5.30
CA PRO A 53 -6.82 -2.44 -5.84
C PRO A 53 -7.77 -1.54 -5.06
N HIS A 54 -8.59 -0.77 -5.77
CA HIS A 54 -9.59 0.10 -5.15
C HIS A 54 -10.43 -0.71 -4.16
N ASP A 55 -10.67 -0.16 -2.95
CA ASP A 55 -11.46 -0.83 -1.90
C ASP A 55 -12.82 -1.33 -2.43
N HIS A 56 -13.39 -0.65 -3.44
CA HIS A 56 -14.59 -1.07 -4.15
C HIS A 56 -14.41 -2.36 -4.99
N ALA A 57 -13.29 -2.48 -5.71
CA ALA A 57 -12.95 -3.68 -6.48
C ALA A 57 -12.64 -4.86 -5.55
N LEU A 58 -11.95 -4.62 -4.43
CA LEU A 58 -11.68 -5.65 -3.42
C LEU A 58 -12.97 -6.16 -2.79
N ARG A 59 -13.88 -5.26 -2.38
CA ARG A 59 -15.23 -5.61 -1.89
C ARG A 59 -16.04 -6.39 -2.92
N ARG A 60 -15.95 -6.03 -4.21
CA ARG A 60 -16.62 -6.77 -5.29
C ARG A 60 -16.04 -8.17 -5.46
N LYS A 61 -14.71 -8.31 -5.45
CA LYS A 61 -14.03 -9.60 -5.59
C LYS A 61 -14.32 -10.53 -4.40
N LEU A 62 -14.35 -10.00 -3.19
CA LEU A 62 -14.72 -10.76 -1.99
C LEU A 62 -16.18 -11.23 -2.03
N ARG A 63 -17.12 -10.37 -2.45
CA ARG A 63 -18.53 -10.77 -2.62
C ARG A 63 -18.70 -11.88 -3.65
N ASN A 64 -17.92 -11.85 -4.73
CA ASN A 64 -18.00 -12.86 -5.79
C ASN A 64 -17.30 -14.19 -5.42
N LEU A 65 -16.46 -14.23 -4.39
CA LEU A 65 -15.81 -15.46 -3.92
C LEU A 65 -16.69 -16.26 -2.94
N THR A 66 -17.68 -15.61 -2.34
CA THR A 66 -18.59 -16.19 -1.34
C THR A 66 -19.97 -16.53 -1.90
N SER A 67 -20.13 -16.61 -3.23
CA SER A 67 -21.42 -16.86 -3.89
C SER A 67 -21.43 -18.15 -4.68
#